data_AF-A0A5J6Q6K6-F1
#
_entry.id   AF-A0A5J6Q6K6-F1
#
_cell.length_a   1.000
_cell.length_b   1.000
_cell.length_c   1.000
_cell.angle_alpha   90.00
_cell.angle_beta   90.00
_cell.angle_gamma   90.00
#
_symmetry.space_group_name_H-M   'P 1'
#
loop_
_entity.id
_entity.type
_entity.pdbx_description
1 polymer ?
#
loop_
_entity_poly.entity_id
_entity_poly.type
_entity_poly.pdbx_seq_one_letter_code
_entity_poly.pdbx_strand_id
1 'polypeptide(L)' 'MSRLLNAGRPSARQDAKSKFADLAGLEEQRRVNFNISLEMHSKLKIYAAKKGLTITQVLTDFIESMPE' A
#
# COMPACT_ATOMS: atom_id res chain seq x y z
N MET A 1 -1.78 -48.89 11.39
CA MET A 1 -1.76 -47.67 12.23
C MET A 1 -2.00 -46.46 11.34
N SER A 2 -3.24 -46.03 11.19
CA SER A 2 -3.60 -44.91 10.30
C SER A 2 -3.37 -43.57 11.01
N ARG A 3 -2.48 -42.75 10.46
CA ARG A 3 -2.15 -41.41 10.96
C ARG A 3 -3.31 -40.46 10.61
N LEU A 4 -4.16 -40.14 11.59
CA LEU A 4 -5.13 -39.06 11.49
C LEU A 4 -4.38 -37.74 11.26
N LEU A 5 -4.42 -37.23 10.03
CA LEU A 5 -3.96 -35.88 9.72
C LEU A 5 -5.00 -34.90 10.25
N ASN A 6 -4.80 -34.45 11.50
CA ASN A 6 -5.62 -33.43 12.12
C ASN A 6 -5.39 -32.09 11.41
N ALA A 7 -6.20 -31.80 10.39
CA ALA A 7 -6.29 -30.49 9.76
C ALA A 7 -7.05 -29.53 10.69
N GLY A 8 -6.42 -29.16 11.80
CA GLY A 8 -6.94 -28.11 12.68
C GLY A 8 -7.05 -26.79 11.92
N ARG A 9 -8.12 -26.02 12.17
CA ARG A 9 -8.29 -24.69 11.59
C ARG A 9 -7.11 -23.80 12.03
N PRO A 10 -6.47 -23.05 11.12
CA PRO A 10 -5.33 -22.18 11.44
C PRO A 10 -5.66 -21.10 12.49
N SER A 11 -6.94 -20.91 12.81
CA SER A 11 -7.45 -20.08 13.90
C SER A 11 -7.02 -20.52 15.30
N ALA A 12 -6.60 -21.78 15.48
CA ALA A 12 -6.27 -22.34 16.80
C ALA A 12 -4.86 -21.95 17.31
N ARG A 13 -4.00 -21.37 16.46
CA ARG A 13 -2.72 -20.82 16.88
C ARG A 13 -2.89 -19.33 17.15
N GLN A 14 -3.21 -18.99 18.38
CA GLN A 14 -3.18 -17.62 18.88
C GLN A 14 -1.72 -17.13 18.96
N ASP A 15 -1.15 -16.77 17.82
CA ASP A 15 -0.01 -15.86 17.75
C ASP A 15 -0.51 -14.46 17.36
N ALA A 16 -1.51 -13.98 18.10
CA ALA A 16 -2.06 -12.62 18.00
C ALA A 16 -1.13 -11.58 18.66
N LYS A 17 0.18 -11.68 18.43
CA LYS A 17 1.20 -10.75 18.93
C LYS A 17 2.12 -10.17 17.85
N SER A 18 1.76 -10.33 16.59
CA SER A 18 2.20 -9.46 15.49
C SER A 18 0.90 -8.92 14.90
N LYS A 19 0.51 -7.65 14.99
CA LYS A 19 1.14 -6.49 14.33
C LYS A 19 0.44 -5.20 14.80
N PHE A 20 0.44 -4.91 16.11
CA PHE A 20 -0.12 -3.64 16.61
C PHE A 20 0.95 -2.54 16.74
N ALA A 21 2.23 -2.92 16.81
CA ALA A 21 3.35 -1.98 16.85
C ALA A 21 3.59 -1.28 15.49
N ASP A 22 3.23 -1.93 14.38
CA ASP A 22 3.37 -1.36 13.03
C ASP A 22 2.39 -0.20 12.73
N LEU A 23 1.39 0.03 13.57
CA LEU A 23 0.37 1.07 13.38
C LEU A 23 0.65 2.37 14.16
N ALA A 24 1.61 2.35 15.09
CA ALA A 24 1.84 3.47 16.01
C ALA A 24 2.66 4.64 15.41
N GLY A 25 3.14 4.51 14.18
CA GLY A 25 3.99 5.52 13.51
C GLY A 25 3.52 5.92 12.12
N LEU A 26 2.27 5.63 11.77
CA LEU A 26 1.69 6.09 10.51
C LEU A 26 1.09 7.48 10.74
N GLU A 27 1.75 8.52 10.23
CA GLU A 27 1.18 9.86 10.07
C GLU A 27 -0.24 9.78 9.50
N GLU A 28 -1.11 10.74 9.86
CA GLU A 28 -2.52 10.69 9.43
C GLU A 28 -2.64 10.81 7.91
N GLN A 29 -2.70 9.66 7.22
CA GLN A 29 -2.82 9.61 5.77
C GLN A 29 -4.27 9.84 5.36
N ARG A 30 -4.51 10.93 4.62
CA ARG A 30 -5.81 11.23 4.01
C ARG A 30 -5.82 10.72 2.57
N ARG A 31 -6.72 9.78 2.27
CA ARG A 31 -6.92 9.29 0.89
C ARG A 31 -7.72 10.33 0.09
N VAL A 32 -7.18 10.75 -1.05
CA VAL A 32 -7.87 11.61 -2.02
C VAL A 32 -8.52 10.77 -3.13
N ASN A 33 -9.70 11.18 -3.60
CA ASN A 33 -10.35 10.53 -4.73
C ASN A 33 -9.90 11.20 -6.03
N PHE A 34 -9.29 10.46 -6.94
CA PHE A 34 -8.70 10.99 -8.17
C PHE A 34 -9.18 10.21 -9.38
N ASN A 35 -9.89 10.90 -10.28
CA ASN A 35 -10.38 10.33 -11.53
C ASN A 35 -9.62 10.98 -12.68
N ILE A 36 -8.96 10.16 -13.50
CA ILE A 36 -8.25 10.60 -14.71
C ILE A 36 -8.57 9.66 -15.87
N SER A 37 -8.46 10.17 -17.09
CA SER A 37 -8.59 9.34 -18.28
C SER A 37 -7.46 8.31 -18.39
N LEU A 38 -7.69 7.27 -19.18
CA LEU A 38 -6.70 6.22 -19.44
C LEU A 38 -5.40 6.78 -20.02
N GLU A 39 -5.50 7.78 -20.90
CA GLU A 39 -4.35 8.43 -21.52
C GLU A 39 -3.51 9.19 -20.49
N MET A 40 -4.16 9.92 -19.58
CA MET A 40 -3.47 10.64 -18.50
C MET A 40 -2.80 9.67 -17.54
N HIS A 41 -3.48 8.59 -17.17
CA HIS A 41 -2.89 7.54 -16.33
C HIS A 41 -1.67 6.90 -17.01
N SER A 42 -1.75 6.62 -18.32
CA SER A 42 -0.63 6.05 -19.09
C SER A 42 0.56 7.00 -19.12
N LYS A 43 0.32 8.30 -19.37
CA LYS A 43 1.37 9.33 -19.35
C LYS A 43 2.04 9.42 -17.98
N LEU A 44 1.25 9.39 -16.91
CA LEU A 44 1.74 9.45 -15.53
C LEU A 44 2.56 8.21 -15.18
N LYS A 45 2.10 7.01 -15.60
CA LYS A 45 2.84 5.76 -15.42
C LYS A 45 4.17 5.74 -16.17
N ILE A 46 4.21 6.21 -17.42
CA ILE A 46 5.44 6.32 -18.21
C ILE A 46 6.41 7.31 -17.55
N TYR A 47 5.92 8.46 -17.08
CA TYR A 47 6.73 9.45 -16.39
C TYR A 47 7.35 8.90 -15.11
N ALA A 48 6.53 8.23 -14.28
CA ALA A 48 6.98 7.58 -13.06
C ALA A 48 8.06 6.52 -13.34
N ALA A 49 7.83 5.66 -14.34
CA ALA A 49 8.78 4.63 -14.76
C ALA A 49 10.12 5.22 -15.24
N LYS A 50 10.09 6.33 -16.00
CA LYS A 50 11.31 7.01 -16.46
C LYS A 50 12.16 7.57 -15.32
N LYS A 51 11.53 7.97 -14.22
CA LYS A 51 12.21 8.51 -13.02
C LYS A 51 12.54 7.45 -11.97
N GLY A 52 12.10 6.20 -12.16
CA GLY A 52 12.21 5.15 -11.14
C GLY A 52 11.34 5.40 -9.91
N LEU A 53 10.31 6.25 -10.02
CA LEU A 53 9.40 6.62 -8.94
C LEU A 53 8.07 5.89 -9.09
N THR A 54 7.30 5.86 -8.00
CA THR A 54 5.88 5.43 -8.06
C THR A 54 4.97 6.60 -8.41
N ILE A 55 3.76 6.30 -8.90
CA ILE A 55 2.74 7.32 -9.18
C ILE A 55 2.43 8.15 -7.92
N THR A 56 2.37 7.50 -6.76
CA THR A 56 2.15 8.18 -5.47
C THR A 56 3.26 9.17 -5.17
N GLN A 57 4.53 8.77 -5.29
CA GLN A 57 5.68 9.66 -5.06
C GLN A 57 5.65 10.85 -6.02
N VAL A 58 5.39 10.63 -7.31
CA VAL A 58 5.29 11.72 -8.29
C VAL A 58 4.21 12.73 -7.89
N LEU A 59 3.07 12.28 -7.38
CA LEU A 59 2.00 13.16 -6.92
C LEU A 59 2.35 13.87 -5.61
N THR A 60 2.98 13.16 -4.67
CA THR A 60 3.46 13.72 -3.40
C THR A 60 4.50 14.81 -3.65
N ASP A 61 5.55 14.51 -4.41
CA ASP A 61 6.61 15.47 -4.76
C ASP A 61 6.03 16.70 -5.46
N PHE A 62 5.03 16.50 -6.32
CA PHE A 62 4.36 17.61 -7.01
C PHE A 62 3.61 18.52 -6.04
N ILE A 63 2.90 17.95 -5.06
CA ILE A 63 2.19 18.71 -4.01
C ILE A 63 3.20 19.45 -3.12
N GLU A 64 4.31 18.80 -2.73
CA GLU A 64 5.36 19.43 -1.93
C GLU A 64 6.06 20.59 -2.66
N SER A 65 6.09 20.56 -3.99
CA SER A 65 6.65 21.64 -4.80
C SER A 65 5.73 22.87 -4.97
N MET A 66 4.48 22.81 -4.49
CA MET A 66 3.55 23.93 -4.62
C MET A 66 3.90 25.07 -3.63
N PRO A 67 3.86 26.34 -4.07
CA PRO A 67 3.99 27.48 -3.15
C PRO A 67 2.76 27.59 -2.24
N GLU A 68 2.95 28.13 -1.03
CA GLU A 68 1.87 28.47 -0.08
C GLU A 68 1.03 29.66 -0.54
#